data_AF-A0A925B960-F1
#
_entry.id   AF-A0A925B960-F1
#
_cell.length_a   1.000
_cell.length_b   1.000
_cell.length_c   1.000
_cell.angle_alpha   90.00
_cell.angle_beta   90.00
_cell.angle_gamma   90.00
#
_symmetry.space_group_name_H-M   'P 1'
#
loop_
_entity.id
_entity.type
_entity.pdbx_description
1 polymer ?
#
loop_
_entity_poly.entity_id
_entity_poly.type
_entity_poly.pdbx_seq_one_letter_code
_entity_poly.pdbx_strand_id
1 'polypeptide(L)'
;MDSYTVAQLGRHFGRIGARLKVEQIENTGGRRRGGMEPFTLDVSESGRGSRHESYILRVRPEIYPALDLAVLDVQPKLRHLLLMARPLEGVADVAERSRYLCGHDERHWFVAAVKSGQNAATGVQEAMESLKPTGVSRRQHQLRVPARHWNRRKNAAFQRQGEWFFLPSRVFPPEFLILRDEAVRRSDDGKPHFVEYLYRDGGEEVYVCPQRPQGLTFPQYQKLIADRSEARGWGWQAMRRNMQVYARGKIRHADHATITLDGWHRVLMSGEVLSNRVAFLD
;
A
#
# COMPACT_ATOMS: atom_id res chain seq x y z
N MET A 1 -9.47 -20.24 18.02
CA MET A 1 -9.81 -19.86 16.63
C MET A 1 -9.42 -21.02 15.78
N ASP A 2 -10.37 -21.59 15.06
CA ASP A 2 -10.16 -22.79 14.25
C ASP A 2 -9.58 -22.39 12.89
N SER A 3 -8.67 -23.22 12.37
CA SER A 3 -8.13 -23.08 11.01
C SER A 3 -9.22 -23.40 9.99
N TYR A 4 -9.30 -22.61 8.92
CA TYR A 4 -10.25 -22.84 7.82
C TYR A 4 -9.62 -23.61 6.66
N THR A 5 -10.33 -24.64 6.21
CA THR A 5 -10.10 -25.29 4.91
C THR A 5 -10.33 -24.30 3.75
N VAL A 6 -9.78 -24.61 2.56
CA VAL A 6 -10.01 -23.80 1.34
C VAL A 6 -11.50 -23.65 1.02
N ALA A 7 -12.28 -24.71 1.21
CA ALA A 7 -13.73 -24.65 0.98
C ALA A 7 -14.43 -23.69 1.95
N GLN A 8 -14.01 -23.67 3.22
CA GLN A 8 -14.52 -22.71 4.20
C GLN A 8 -14.10 -21.27 3.85
N LEU A 9 -12.83 -21.05 3.52
CA LEU A 9 -12.34 -19.73 3.08
C LEU A 9 -13.12 -19.22 1.86
N GLY A 10 -13.33 -20.06 0.85
CA GLY A 10 -14.12 -19.74 -0.33
C GLY A 10 -15.53 -19.26 0.02
N ARG A 11 -16.19 -19.86 1.02
CA ARG A 11 -17.50 -19.38 1.52
C ARG A 11 -17.41 -18.00 2.17
N HIS A 12 -16.38 -17.73 2.97
CA HIS A 12 -16.19 -16.40 3.58
C HIS A 12 -15.93 -15.31 2.53
N PHE A 13 -15.09 -15.56 1.53
CA PHE A 13 -14.91 -14.64 0.39
C PHE A 13 -16.21 -14.48 -0.41
N GLY A 14 -16.97 -15.55 -0.60
CA GLY A 14 -18.30 -15.50 -1.23
C GLY A 14 -19.27 -14.55 -0.52
N ARG A 15 -19.23 -14.47 0.83
CA ARG A 15 -20.08 -13.57 1.61
C ARG A 15 -19.83 -12.08 1.35
N ILE A 16 -18.63 -11.70 0.92
CA ILE A 16 -18.33 -10.32 0.52
C ILE A 16 -18.56 -10.07 -0.98
N GLY A 17 -18.94 -11.12 -1.72
CA GLY A 17 -19.13 -11.11 -3.18
C GLY A 17 -17.87 -11.44 -3.98
N ALA A 18 -16.81 -11.95 -3.33
CA ALA A 18 -15.54 -12.27 -3.95
C ALA A 18 -15.39 -13.77 -4.23
N ARG A 19 -14.40 -14.11 -5.07
CA ARG A 19 -13.94 -15.49 -5.28
C ARG A 19 -12.49 -15.61 -4.80
N LEU A 20 -12.17 -16.74 -4.18
CA LEU A 20 -10.81 -17.11 -3.79
C LEU A 20 -10.37 -18.32 -4.63
N LYS A 21 -9.17 -18.21 -5.22
CA LYS A 21 -8.44 -19.32 -5.82
C LYS A 21 -7.21 -19.61 -4.96
N VAL A 22 -6.88 -20.89 -4.83
CA VAL A 22 -5.68 -21.32 -4.14
C VAL A 22 -4.82 -22.05 -5.15
N GLU A 23 -3.59 -21.59 -5.32
CA GLU A 23 -2.62 -22.13 -6.27
C GLU A 23 -1.40 -22.63 -5.49
N GLN A 24 -0.95 -23.84 -5.79
CA GLN A 24 0.34 -24.31 -5.31
C GLN A 24 1.40 -23.89 -6.32
N ILE A 25 2.44 -23.21 -5.85
CA ILE A 25 3.54 -22.76 -6.72
C ILE A 25 4.72 -23.73 -6.61
N GLU A 26 5.07 -24.36 -7.72
CA GLU A 26 6.32 -25.12 -7.81
C GLU A 26 7.52 -24.17 -7.75
N ASN A 27 8.61 -24.60 -7.11
CA ASN A 27 9.89 -23.89 -7.14
C ASN A 27 10.45 -23.91 -8.58
N THR A 28 9.93 -23.08 -9.50
CA THR A 28 10.58 -22.88 -10.79
C THR A 28 11.88 -22.12 -10.54
N GLY A 29 12.99 -22.87 -10.55
CA GLY A 29 14.36 -22.42 -10.28
C GLY A 29 14.92 -21.41 -11.28
N GLY A 30 14.32 -20.21 -11.33
CA GLY A 30 14.80 -19.08 -12.12
C GLY A 30 15.49 -18.04 -11.22
N ARG A 31 16.80 -17.86 -11.40
CA ARG A 31 17.61 -16.81 -10.79
C ARG A 31 17.04 -15.40 -11.06
N ARG A 32 16.16 -14.88 -10.20
CA ARG A 32 15.98 -13.43 -9.96
C ARG A 32 15.66 -13.17 -8.48
N ARG A 33 16.68 -12.65 -7.79
CA ARG A 33 16.69 -11.82 -6.56
C ARG A 33 15.46 -11.89 -5.61
N GLY A 34 15.69 -12.47 -4.43
CA GLY A 34 14.85 -12.33 -3.23
C GLY A 34 14.15 -13.64 -2.88
N GLY A 35 14.44 -14.19 -1.69
CA GLY A 35 13.73 -15.38 -1.18
C GLY A 35 12.23 -15.16 -1.23
N MET A 36 11.54 -15.93 -2.07
CA MET A 36 10.10 -15.80 -2.26
C MET A 36 9.39 -16.16 -0.96
N GLU A 37 8.53 -15.27 -0.46
CA GLU A 37 7.69 -15.47 0.73
C GLU A 37 7.03 -16.88 0.73
N PRO A 38 6.80 -17.52 1.88
CA PRO A 38 6.23 -18.88 1.97
C PRO A 38 4.83 -18.98 1.37
N PHE A 39 4.11 -17.86 1.30
CA PHE A 39 2.87 -17.70 0.57
C PHE A 39 2.73 -16.24 0.10
N THR A 40 1.85 -16.00 -0.87
CA THR A 40 1.43 -14.66 -1.29
C THR A 40 -0.09 -14.63 -1.44
N LEU A 41 -0.68 -13.48 -1.12
CA LEU A 41 -2.11 -13.23 -1.34
C LEU A 41 -2.24 -11.96 -2.18
N ASP A 42 -2.89 -12.09 -3.33
CA ASP A 42 -3.02 -11.01 -4.29
C ASP A 42 -4.39 -11.03 -4.97
N VAL A 43 -4.71 -10.01 -5.76
CA VAL A 43 -5.86 -9.96 -6.65
C VAL A 43 -5.38 -10.16 -8.08
N SER A 44 -6.02 -11.08 -8.80
CA SER A 44 -5.72 -11.33 -10.20
C SER A 44 -6.94 -11.07 -11.06
N GLU A 45 -6.72 -10.33 -12.13
CA GLU A 45 -7.64 -10.27 -13.26
C GLU A 45 -7.53 -11.58 -14.05
N SER A 46 -8.63 -12.34 -14.10
CA SER A 46 -8.62 -13.57 -14.88
C SER A 46 -8.89 -13.27 -16.37
N GLY A 47 -7.84 -13.28 -17.19
CA GLY A 47 -7.90 -13.29 -18.66
C GLY A 47 -8.08 -11.93 -19.36
N ARG A 48 -7.45 -11.75 -20.54
CA ARG A 48 -7.63 -10.58 -21.40
C ARG A 48 -9.13 -10.36 -21.68
N GLY A 49 -9.71 -9.32 -21.06
CA GLY A 49 -11.08 -8.88 -21.30
C GLY A 49 -12.14 -9.37 -20.31
N SER A 50 -11.80 -10.12 -19.26
CA SER A 50 -12.77 -10.48 -18.22
C SER A 50 -12.77 -9.48 -17.06
N ARG A 51 -13.97 -8.96 -16.73
CA ARG A 51 -14.22 -8.05 -15.59
C ARG A 51 -14.23 -8.77 -14.22
N HIS A 52 -13.80 -10.02 -14.15
CA HIS A 52 -13.89 -10.81 -12.93
C HIS A 52 -12.52 -10.99 -12.30
N GLU A 53 -12.22 -10.15 -11.32
CA GLU A 53 -11.06 -10.32 -10.48
C GLU A 53 -11.35 -11.38 -9.40
N SER A 54 -10.31 -12.06 -8.96
CA SER A 54 -10.39 -13.04 -7.87
C SER A 54 -9.19 -12.88 -6.98
N TYR A 55 -9.37 -13.16 -5.69
CA TYR A 55 -8.25 -13.33 -4.78
C TYR A 55 -7.51 -14.61 -5.16
N ILE A 56 -6.19 -14.55 -5.19
CA ILE A 56 -5.33 -15.71 -5.40
C ILE A 56 -4.38 -15.82 -4.22
N LEU A 57 -4.52 -16.91 -3.48
CA LEU A 57 -3.57 -17.34 -2.46
C LEU A 57 -2.60 -18.33 -3.11
N ARG A 58 -1.35 -17.93 -3.30
CA ARG A 58 -0.28 -18.81 -3.77
C ARG A 58 0.51 -19.32 -2.58
N VAL A 59 0.63 -20.63 -2.44
CA VAL A 59 1.32 -21.26 -1.30
C VAL A 59 2.31 -22.27 -1.83
N ARG A 60 3.47 -22.37 -1.20
CA ARG A 60 4.41 -23.45 -1.51
C ARG A 60 3.85 -24.80 -1.05
N PRO A 61 3.99 -25.89 -1.85
CA PRO A 61 3.50 -27.21 -1.47
C PRO A 61 3.98 -27.68 -0.09
N GLU A 62 5.22 -27.38 0.28
CA GLU A 62 5.82 -27.75 1.57
C GLU A 62 5.25 -27.00 2.77
N ILE A 63 4.73 -25.78 2.57
CA ILE A 63 4.12 -24.96 3.63
C ILE A 63 2.61 -25.18 3.69
N TYR A 64 1.98 -25.56 2.59
CA TYR A 64 0.52 -25.62 2.48
C TYR A 64 -0.17 -26.46 3.58
N PRO A 65 0.32 -27.66 3.96
CA PRO A 65 -0.26 -28.42 5.07
C PRO A 65 -0.08 -27.75 6.44
N ALA A 66 0.92 -26.88 6.55
CA ALA A 66 1.31 -26.18 7.77
C ALA A 66 0.88 -24.71 7.78
N LEU A 67 0.04 -24.26 6.85
CA LEU A 67 -0.47 -22.90 6.83
C LEU A 67 -1.84 -22.85 7.52
N ASP A 68 -1.92 -22.22 8.68
CA ASP A 68 -3.18 -21.95 9.36
C ASP A 68 -3.76 -20.61 8.89
N LEU A 69 -4.97 -20.68 8.33
CA LEU A 69 -5.70 -19.56 7.78
C LEU A 69 -6.98 -19.34 8.59
N ALA A 70 -7.11 -18.17 9.18
CA ALA A 70 -8.26 -17.80 10.00
C ALA A 70 -8.91 -16.50 9.49
N VAL A 71 -10.20 -16.53 9.20
CA VAL A 71 -11.00 -15.32 8.95
C VAL A 71 -11.43 -14.74 10.29
N LEU A 72 -10.95 -13.53 10.61
CA LEU A 72 -11.19 -12.86 11.90
C LEU A 72 -12.52 -12.11 11.91
N ASP A 73 -12.87 -11.45 10.81
CA ASP A 73 -14.09 -10.66 10.66
C ASP A 73 -14.54 -10.63 9.19
N VAL A 74 -15.85 -10.62 8.96
CA VAL A 74 -16.47 -10.53 7.63
C VAL A 74 -17.58 -9.50 7.68
N GLN A 75 -17.46 -8.47 6.84
CA GLN A 75 -18.41 -7.37 6.72
C GLN A 75 -19.03 -7.34 5.32
N PRO A 76 -20.09 -8.14 5.05
CA PRO A 76 -20.69 -8.25 3.71
C PRO A 76 -21.15 -6.90 3.14
N LYS A 77 -21.77 -6.05 3.96
CA LYS A 77 -22.26 -4.72 3.54
C LYS A 77 -21.14 -3.79 3.10
N LEU A 78 -19.96 -3.93 3.70
CA LEU A 78 -18.77 -3.18 3.30
C LEU A 78 -18.04 -3.88 2.15
N ARG A 79 -18.31 -5.16 1.89
CA ARG A 79 -17.54 -6.04 1.01
C ARG A 79 -16.08 -6.16 1.43
N HIS A 80 -15.85 -6.36 2.73
CA HIS A 80 -14.53 -6.50 3.32
C HIS A 80 -14.47 -7.69 4.27
N LEU A 81 -13.31 -8.33 4.36
CA LEU A 81 -12.99 -9.33 5.37
C LEU A 81 -11.55 -9.15 5.85
N LEU A 82 -11.28 -9.59 7.07
CA LEU A 82 -9.95 -9.63 7.67
C LEU A 82 -9.48 -11.08 7.75
N LEU A 83 -8.40 -11.39 7.03
CA LEU A 83 -7.76 -12.71 7.02
C LEU A 83 -6.49 -12.67 7.87
N MET A 84 -6.28 -13.72 8.66
CA MET A 84 -5.02 -14.01 9.34
C MET A 84 -4.40 -15.25 8.70
N ALA A 85 -3.11 -15.19 8.42
CA ALA A 85 -2.31 -16.32 7.99
C ALA A 85 -1.16 -16.50 9.00
N ARG A 86 -0.97 -17.73 9.48
CA ARG A 86 0.15 -18.09 10.34
C ARG A 86 0.71 -19.45 9.93
N PRO A 87 2.04 -19.60 9.81
CA PRO A 87 2.65 -20.92 9.79
C PRO A 87 2.34 -21.65 11.11
N LEU A 88 2.15 -22.97 11.04
CA LEU A 88 2.10 -23.84 12.21
C LEU A 88 3.48 -23.89 12.86
N GLU A 89 3.50 -23.92 14.19
CA GLU A 89 4.75 -23.98 14.97
C GLU A 89 5.63 -25.15 14.50
N GLY A 90 6.93 -24.88 14.30
CA GLY A 90 7.93 -25.89 13.91
C GLY A 90 8.16 -26.04 12.41
N VAL A 91 7.41 -25.35 11.55
CA VAL A 91 7.62 -25.34 10.09
C VAL A 91 8.17 -23.98 9.66
N ALA A 92 9.50 -23.88 9.64
CA ALA A 92 10.34 -22.72 9.28
C ALA A 92 10.48 -21.61 10.34
N ASP A 93 11.59 -20.86 10.27
CA ASP A 93 11.90 -19.61 11.01
C ASP A 93 10.94 -18.43 10.62
N VAL A 94 9.74 -18.74 10.14
CA VAL A 94 8.74 -17.75 9.71
C VAL A 94 7.90 -17.39 10.94
N ALA A 95 8.45 -16.51 11.76
CA ALA A 95 7.95 -16.22 13.11
C ALA A 95 6.69 -15.35 13.18
N GLU A 96 6.20 -14.77 12.08
CA GLU A 96 5.19 -13.72 12.17
C GLU A 96 3.83 -14.11 11.59
N ARG A 97 2.79 -14.01 12.43
CA ARG A 97 1.38 -14.06 12.01
C ARG A 97 1.10 -12.83 11.16
N SER A 98 0.72 -13.00 9.90
CA SER A 98 0.37 -11.88 9.02
C SER A 98 -1.15 -11.69 8.98
N ARG A 99 -1.60 -10.44 8.90
CA ARG A 99 -3.01 -10.11 8.72
C ARG A 99 -3.21 -9.28 7.45
N TYR A 100 -4.28 -9.59 6.74
CA TYR A 100 -4.61 -9.00 5.45
C TYR A 100 -6.05 -8.51 5.45
N LEU A 101 -6.22 -7.21 5.21
CA LEU A 101 -7.52 -6.66 4.86
C LEU A 101 -7.78 -6.95 3.39
N CYS A 102 -8.79 -7.76 3.12
CA CYS A 102 -9.28 -8.04 1.78
C CYS A 102 -10.57 -7.25 1.59
N GLY A 103 -10.60 -6.36 0.59
CA GLY A 103 -11.76 -5.49 0.38
C GLY A 103 -12.04 -5.18 -1.07
N HIS A 104 -13.23 -4.63 -1.32
CA HIS A 104 -13.56 -4.00 -2.60
C HIS A 104 -13.56 -2.49 -2.44
N ASP A 105 -12.82 -1.79 -3.29
CA ASP A 105 -12.89 -0.33 -3.39
C ASP A 105 -13.28 0.10 -4.79
N GLU A 106 -14.39 0.84 -4.87
CA GLU A 106 -15.01 1.34 -6.09
C GLU A 106 -15.27 0.28 -7.16
N ARG A 107 -14.25 -0.06 -7.95
CA ARG A 107 -14.32 -0.98 -9.09
C ARG A 107 -13.47 -2.24 -8.92
N HIS A 108 -12.55 -2.25 -7.95
CA HIS A 108 -11.54 -3.30 -7.85
C HIS A 108 -11.45 -3.89 -6.43
N TRP A 109 -11.14 -5.16 -6.37
CA TRP A 109 -10.70 -5.83 -5.16
C TRP A 109 -9.26 -5.44 -4.83
N PHE A 110 -8.93 -5.44 -3.55
CA PHE A 110 -7.58 -5.21 -3.05
C PHE A 110 -7.25 -6.13 -1.87
N VAL A 111 -5.94 -6.28 -1.63
CA VAL A 111 -5.35 -6.91 -0.45
C VAL A 111 -4.40 -5.88 0.16
N ALA A 112 -4.52 -5.65 1.46
CA ALA A 112 -3.63 -4.77 2.20
C ALA A 112 -3.09 -5.48 3.45
N ALA A 113 -1.77 -5.58 3.58
CA ALA A 113 -1.14 -6.06 4.80
C ALA A 113 -1.36 -5.04 5.93
N VAL A 114 -1.91 -5.50 7.05
CA VAL A 114 -2.11 -4.66 8.24
C VAL A 114 -1.12 -5.05 9.33
N LYS A 115 -0.92 -4.14 10.29
CA LYS A 115 0.02 -4.35 11.39
C LYS A 115 -0.25 -5.67 12.09
N SER A 116 0.81 -6.45 12.26
CA SER A 116 0.88 -7.68 13.03
C SER A 116 1.54 -7.46 14.39
N GLY A 117 1.34 -8.38 15.35
CA GLY A 117 1.91 -8.30 16.70
C GLY A 117 0.94 -7.86 17.80
N GLN A 118 1.48 -7.36 18.92
CA GLN A 118 0.68 -6.85 20.05
C GLN A 118 -0.12 -5.62 19.56
N ASN A 119 -1.45 -5.61 19.77
CA ASN A 119 -2.41 -4.62 19.23
C ASN A 119 -2.69 -4.70 17.72
N ALA A 120 -2.40 -5.84 17.08
CA ALA A 120 -2.83 -6.04 15.70
C ALA A 120 -4.38 -6.05 15.59
N ALA A 121 -4.90 -5.52 14.48
CA ALA A 121 -6.33 -5.40 14.23
C ALA A 121 -7.05 -6.75 14.29
N THR A 122 -8.17 -6.81 15.00
CA THR A 122 -8.99 -8.02 15.18
C THR A 122 -10.28 -7.98 14.37
N GLY A 123 -10.65 -6.80 13.85
CA GLY A 123 -11.81 -6.61 12.98
C GLY A 123 -11.52 -5.73 11.77
N VAL A 124 -12.43 -5.74 10.79
CA VAL A 124 -12.32 -4.98 9.54
C VAL A 124 -12.19 -3.48 9.80
N GLN A 125 -12.94 -2.94 10.76
CA GLN A 125 -12.88 -1.50 11.09
C GLN A 125 -11.51 -1.10 11.65
N GLU A 126 -10.98 -1.88 12.60
CA GLU A 126 -9.65 -1.65 13.17
C GLU A 126 -8.55 -1.77 12.10
N ALA A 127 -8.69 -2.73 11.18
CA ALA A 127 -7.79 -2.91 10.05
C ALA A 127 -7.81 -1.68 9.13
N MET A 128 -9.00 -1.16 8.77
CA MET A 128 -9.14 0.08 7.99
C MET A 128 -8.51 1.29 8.69
N GLU A 129 -8.71 1.46 10.00
CA GLU A 129 -8.07 2.54 10.76
C GLU A 129 -6.55 2.37 10.81
N SER A 130 -6.04 1.15 10.92
CA SER A 130 -4.60 0.88 10.99
C SER A 130 -3.85 1.27 9.71
N LEU A 131 -4.54 1.27 8.57
CA LEU A 131 -4.01 1.66 7.26
C LEU A 131 -4.02 3.18 7.05
N LYS A 132 -4.63 3.95 7.95
CA LYS A 132 -4.65 5.41 7.81
C LYS A 132 -3.31 6.01 8.23
N PRO A 133 -2.79 6.95 7.43
CA PRO A 133 -1.62 7.72 7.84
C PRO A 133 -1.89 8.48 9.13
N THR A 134 -0.88 8.63 10.00
CA THR A 134 -1.00 9.35 11.27
C THR A 134 -1.61 10.75 11.11
N GLY A 135 -1.28 11.45 10.02
CA GLY A 135 -1.86 12.76 9.69
C GLY A 135 -3.38 12.72 9.49
N VAL A 136 -3.90 11.66 8.85
CA VAL A 136 -5.33 11.44 8.63
C VAL A 136 -6.05 11.18 9.95
N SER A 137 -5.56 10.21 10.73
CA SER A 137 -6.17 9.83 12.00
C SER A 137 -6.20 11.02 12.96
N ARG A 138 -5.07 11.74 13.08
CA ARG A 138 -5.00 12.96 13.90
C ARG A 138 -6.01 14.01 13.45
N ARG A 139 -6.16 14.23 12.14
CA ARG A 139 -7.11 15.22 11.60
C ARG A 139 -8.56 14.81 11.86
N GLN A 140 -8.90 13.53 11.71
CA GLN A 140 -10.23 13.00 12.06
C GLN A 140 -10.58 13.27 13.51
N HIS A 141 -9.66 13.00 14.44
CA HIS A 141 -9.87 13.25 15.87
C HIS A 141 -10.00 14.75 16.17
N GLN A 142 -9.12 15.58 15.61
CA GLN A 142 -9.18 17.04 15.79
C GLN A 142 -10.51 17.64 15.34
N LEU A 143 -11.06 17.17 14.22
CA LEU A 143 -12.34 17.64 13.70
C LEU A 143 -13.55 16.93 14.33
N ARG A 144 -13.34 16.02 15.28
CA ARG A 144 -14.39 15.21 15.93
C ARG A 144 -15.32 14.57 14.90
N VAL A 145 -14.75 14.05 13.81
CA VAL A 145 -15.54 13.35 12.78
C VAL A 145 -16.30 12.22 13.47
N PRO A 146 -17.62 12.06 13.28
CA PRO A 146 -18.33 10.99 13.97
C PRO A 146 -17.90 9.62 13.43
N ALA A 147 -17.78 8.62 14.30
CA ALA A 147 -17.18 7.31 13.99
C ALA A 147 -17.78 6.63 12.73
N ARG A 148 -19.10 6.75 12.52
CA ARG A 148 -19.80 6.24 11.33
C ARG A 148 -19.34 6.86 9.99
N HIS A 149 -18.54 7.92 10.02
CA HIS A 149 -17.97 8.60 8.86
C HIS A 149 -16.47 8.36 8.68
N TRP A 150 -15.80 7.68 9.62
CA TRP A 150 -14.35 7.52 9.60
C TRP A 150 -13.84 6.79 8.36
N ASN A 151 -14.56 5.75 7.92
CA ASN A 151 -14.18 4.92 6.77
C ASN A 151 -14.94 5.27 5.48
N ARG A 152 -15.61 6.44 5.44
CA ARG A 152 -16.14 6.98 4.19
C ARG A 152 -15.01 7.53 3.34
N ARG A 153 -15.11 7.39 2.02
CA ARG A 153 -14.14 7.95 1.06
C ARG A 153 -14.01 9.47 1.14
N LYS A 154 -15.06 10.18 1.56
CA LYS A 154 -15.03 11.63 1.82
C LYS A 154 -15.66 11.89 3.18
N ASN A 155 -14.96 12.67 4.01
CA ASN A 155 -15.48 13.24 5.24
C ASN A 155 -14.82 14.61 5.47
N ALA A 156 -15.07 15.23 6.63
CA ALA A 156 -14.55 16.56 6.93
C ALA A 156 -13.01 16.61 7.05
N ALA A 157 -12.36 15.48 7.29
CA ALA A 157 -10.91 15.39 7.50
C ALA A 157 -10.13 15.11 6.22
N PHE A 158 -10.70 14.34 5.29
CA PHE A 158 -10.00 13.93 4.07
C PHE A 158 -10.97 13.52 2.94
N GLN A 159 -10.40 13.44 1.74
CA GLN A 159 -10.92 12.65 0.62
C GLN A 159 -9.94 11.52 0.28
N ARG A 160 -10.43 10.35 -0.14
CA ARG A 160 -9.63 9.17 -0.47
C ARG A 160 -9.96 8.65 -1.88
N GLN A 161 -8.94 8.25 -2.62
CA GLN A 161 -9.06 7.53 -3.89
C GLN A 161 -7.96 6.46 -3.94
N GLY A 162 -8.35 5.18 -3.98
CA GLY A 162 -7.39 4.08 -3.83
C GLY A 162 -6.53 4.24 -2.57
N GLU A 163 -5.23 4.06 -2.69
CA GLU A 163 -4.28 4.20 -1.58
C GLU A 163 -4.02 5.65 -1.13
N TRP A 164 -4.57 6.65 -1.82
CA TRP A 164 -4.25 8.06 -1.61
C TRP A 164 -5.27 8.77 -0.75
N PHE A 165 -4.79 9.49 0.25
CA PHE A 165 -5.54 10.39 1.12
C PHE A 165 -5.16 11.84 0.83
N PHE A 166 -6.18 12.69 0.70
CA PHE A 166 -6.07 14.12 0.41
C PHE A 166 -6.65 14.90 1.59
N LEU A 167 -5.78 15.58 2.34
CA LEU A 167 -6.16 16.33 3.54
C LEU A 167 -6.19 17.82 3.21
N PRO A 168 -7.30 18.54 3.42
CA PRO A 168 -7.36 19.98 3.16
C PRO A 168 -6.20 20.73 3.82
N SER A 169 -5.53 21.59 3.05
CA SER A 169 -4.35 22.34 3.49
C SER A 169 -4.40 23.78 2.99
N ARG A 170 -3.93 24.69 3.84
CA ARG A 170 -3.80 26.12 3.49
C ARG A 170 -2.36 26.37 3.08
N VAL A 171 -2.05 26.10 1.82
CA VAL A 171 -0.78 26.46 1.18
C VAL A 171 -1.04 27.40 0.01
N PHE A 172 -0.09 28.27 -0.26
CA PHE A 172 -0.17 29.27 -1.33
C PHE A 172 1.12 29.21 -2.17
N PRO A 173 1.29 28.12 -2.96
CA PRO A 173 2.50 27.97 -3.75
C PRO A 173 2.60 29.07 -4.80
N PRO A 174 3.80 29.63 -5.03
CA PRO A 174 4.06 30.47 -6.18
C PRO A 174 3.69 29.76 -7.48
N GLU A 175 3.09 30.47 -8.44
CA GLU A 175 2.52 29.85 -9.64
C GLU A 175 3.56 29.08 -10.47
N PHE A 176 4.80 29.57 -10.51
CA PHE A 176 5.90 28.93 -11.23
C PHE A 176 6.39 27.61 -10.60
N LEU A 177 5.98 27.29 -9.36
CA LEU A 177 6.25 26.00 -8.72
C LEU A 177 5.08 25.01 -8.86
N ILE A 178 3.99 25.42 -9.50
CA ILE A 178 2.82 24.56 -9.72
C ILE A 178 3.04 23.75 -10.99
N LEU A 179 3.19 22.44 -10.81
CA LEU A 179 3.25 21.47 -11.89
C LEU A 179 1.83 21.09 -12.32
N ARG A 180 1.64 20.76 -13.60
CA ARG A 180 0.33 20.46 -14.19
C ARG A 180 0.29 19.06 -14.78
N ASP A 181 -0.84 18.38 -14.58
CA ASP A 181 -1.09 17.01 -15.08
C ASP A 181 0.00 15.99 -14.71
N GLU A 182 0.52 16.12 -13.49
CA GLU A 182 1.59 15.28 -12.97
C GLU A 182 1.12 13.89 -12.58
N ALA A 183 1.95 12.89 -12.84
CA ALA A 183 1.72 11.53 -12.38
C ALA A 183 2.26 11.32 -10.96
N VAL A 184 1.43 10.79 -10.07
CA VAL A 184 1.83 10.31 -8.74
C VAL A 184 1.63 8.80 -8.69
N ARG A 185 2.69 8.06 -8.32
CA ARG A 185 2.73 6.59 -8.29
C ARG A 185 3.26 6.09 -6.96
N ARG A 186 2.76 4.91 -6.55
CA ARG A 186 3.25 4.15 -5.41
C ARG A 186 4.57 3.43 -5.72
N SER A 187 4.60 2.77 -6.87
CA SER A 187 5.69 1.96 -7.36
C SER A 187 5.79 2.12 -8.88
N ASP A 188 6.96 1.76 -9.43
CA ASP A 188 7.24 1.90 -10.86
C ASP A 188 6.26 1.10 -11.74
N ASP A 189 5.75 -0.02 -11.24
CA ASP A 189 4.82 -0.91 -11.93
C ASP A 189 3.33 -0.57 -11.71
N GLY A 190 3.02 0.41 -10.85
CA GLY A 190 1.64 0.81 -10.53
C GLY A 190 1.05 1.80 -11.53
N LYS A 191 -0.26 1.69 -11.82
CA LYS A 191 -0.99 2.68 -12.64
C LYS A 191 -1.01 4.05 -11.92
N PRO A 192 -0.56 5.14 -12.55
CA PRO A 192 -0.49 6.46 -11.91
C PRO A 192 -1.85 7.08 -11.63
N HIS A 193 -1.89 7.87 -10.56
CA HIS A 193 -2.87 8.91 -10.38
C HIS A 193 -2.37 10.17 -11.08
N PHE A 194 -3.17 10.73 -11.99
CA PHE A 194 -2.87 12.01 -12.63
C PHE A 194 -3.51 13.14 -11.83
N VAL A 195 -2.70 14.12 -11.46
CA VAL A 195 -3.06 15.26 -10.63
C VAL A 195 -3.04 16.52 -11.47
N GLU A 196 -4.17 17.23 -11.55
CA GLU A 196 -4.28 18.44 -12.37
C GLU A 196 -3.30 19.55 -11.95
N TYR A 197 -3.16 19.81 -10.65
CA TYR A 197 -2.17 20.73 -10.10
C TYR A 197 -1.41 20.10 -8.94
N LEU A 198 -0.09 20.02 -9.06
CA LEU A 198 0.80 19.44 -8.05
C LEU A 198 1.80 20.49 -7.56
N TYR A 199 2.05 20.49 -6.26
CA TYR A 199 3.10 21.30 -5.63
C TYR A 199 3.90 20.42 -4.68
N ARG A 200 5.23 20.49 -4.77
CA ARG A 200 6.14 19.78 -3.87
C ARG A 200 6.91 20.79 -3.04
N ASP A 201 6.91 20.60 -1.72
CA ASP A 201 7.54 21.50 -0.76
C ASP A 201 8.59 20.79 0.09
N GLY A 202 9.71 21.48 0.34
CA GLY A 202 10.82 20.98 1.14
C GLY A 202 11.54 19.78 0.51
N GLY A 203 11.88 18.81 1.36
CA GLY A 203 12.70 17.65 1.03
C GLY A 203 14.16 17.79 1.42
N GLU A 204 14.82 16.65 1.60
CA GLU A 204 16.27 16.55 1.85
C GLU A 204 16.97 16.17 0.55
N GLU A 205 17.99 16.92 0.17
CA GLU A 205 18.84 16.58 -0.98
C GLU A 205 19.64 15.29 -0.69
N VAL A 206 19.57 14.36 -1.65
CA VAL A 206 20.24 13.08 -1.59
C VAL A 206 20.88 12.72 -2.93
N TYR A 207 21.99 11.99 -2.87
CA TYR A 207 22.70 11.46 -4.01
C TYR A 207 22.33 9.99 -4.16
N VAL A 208 21.68 9.64 -5.27
CA VAL A 208 21.25 8.28 -5.59
C VAL A 208 22.13 7.66 -6.68
N CYS A 209 22.28 6.34 -6.65
CA CYS A 209 22.87 5.55 -7.72
C CYS A 209 22.26 4.13 -7.69
N PRO A 210 22.46 3.28 -8.71
CA PRO A 210 21.91 1.91 -8.72
C PRO A 210 22.28 1.07 -7.49
N GLN A 211 23.43 1.34 -6.88
CA GLN A 211 23.93 0.68 -5.66
C GLN A 211 23.33 1.28 -4.37
N ARG A 212 22.82 2.52 -4.42
CA ARG A 212 22.21 3.26 -3.30
C ARG A 212 20.87 3.88 -3.71
N PRO A 213 19.83 3.06 -3.97
CA PRO A 213 18.56 3.55 -4.51
C PRO A 213 17.75 4.43 -3.53
N GLN A 214 18.04 4.38 -2.22
CA GLN A 214 17.40 5.24 -1.21
C GLN A 214 18.10 6.61 -1.03
N GLY A 215 19.22 6.81 -1.72
CA GLY A 215 20.01 8.03 -1.67
C GLY A 215 20.85 8.17 -0.40
N LEU A 216 21.99 8.85 -0.54
CA LEU A 216 22.84 9.27 0.56
C LEU A 216 22.69 10.77 0.76
N THR A 217 22.66 11.24 2.00
CA THR A 217 22.80 12.68 2.26
C THR A 217 24.16 13.15 1.77
N PHE A 218 24.32 14.45 1.50
CA PHE A 218 25.60 14.99 1.05
C PHE A 218 26.80 14.59 1.95
N PRO A 219 26.71 14.67 3.31
CA PRO A 219 27.79 14.19 4.17
C PRO A 219 28.10 12.69 4.04
N GLN A 220 27.06 11.85 3.88
CA GLN A 220 27.23 10.41 3.69
C GLN A 220 27.88 10.07 2.35
N TYR A 221 27.47 10.78 1.29
CA TYR A 221 28.05 10.68 -0.04
C TYR A 221 29.54 11.07 -0.03
N GLN A 222 29.89 12.20 0.58
CA GLN A 222 31.28 12.64 0.71
C GLN A 222 32.14 11.62 1.46
N LYS A 223 31.65 11.11 2.59
CA LYS A 223 32.37 10.07 3.35
C LYS A 223 32.60 8.81 2.51
N LEU A 224 31.57 8.34 1.80
CA LEU A 224 31.70 7.14 0.96
C LEU A 224 32.77 7.32 -0.13
N ILE A 225 32.82 8.47 -0.77
CA ILE A 225 33.79 8.75 -1.83
C ILE A 225 35.21 8.93 -1.28
N ALA A 226 35.35 9.46 -0.07
CA ALA A 226 36.63 9.54 0.62
C ALA A 226 37.16 8.15 0.99
N ASP A 227 36.29 7.30 1.53
CA ASP A 227 36.63 5.94 1.95
C ASP A 227 36.82 4.99 0.75
N ARG A 228 36.13 5.25 -0.37
CA ARG A 228 36.13 4.40 -1.56
C ARG A 228 36.11 5.25 -2.82
N SER A 229 37.30 5.53 -3.36
CA SER A 229 37.46 6.41 -4.50
C SER A 229 36.76 5.92 -5.79
N GLU A 230 36.61 4.61 -5.98
CA GLU A 230 35.89 4.03 -7.13
C GLU A 230 34.39 4.33 -7.09
N ALA A 231 33.84 4.71 -5.93
CA ALA A 231 32.44 5.05 -5.80
C ALA A 231 32.05 6.29 -6.61
N ARG A 232 33.00 7.17 -6.97
CA ARG A 232 32.74 8.35 -7.82
C ARG A 232 32.12 7.98 -9.17
N GLY A 233 32.47 6.81 -9.71
CA GLY A 233 32.03 6.34 -11.03
C GLY A 233 30.65 5.66 -11.05
N TRP A 234 29.90 5.64 -9.94
CA TRP A 234 28.65 4.87 -9.84
C TRP A 234 27.43 5.54 -10.50
N GLY A 235 27.61 6.68 -11.20
CA GLY A 235 26.53 7.37 -11.91
C GLY A 235 25.54 8.04 -10.94
N TRP A 236 26.06 8.93 -10.09
CA TRP A 236 25.26 9.60 -9.07
C TRP A 236 24.33 10.66 -9.66
N GLN A 237 23.13 10.77 -9.11
CA GLN A 237 22.17 11.84 -9.40
C GLN A 237 21.75 12.51 -8.10
N ALA A 238 21.70 13.84 -8.09
CA ALA A 238 21.12 14.60 -6.98
C ALA A 238 19.59 14.59 -7.14
N MET A 239 18.88 14.19 -6.09
CA MET A 239 17.43 14.14 -5.99
C MET A 239 17.00 14.68 -4.63
N ARG A 240 15.71 14.92 -4.43
CA ARG A 240 15.12 15.25 -3.12
C ARG A 240 14.23 14.12 -2.64
N ARG A 241 14.42 13.73 -1.37
CA ARG A 241 13.55 12.77 -0.68
C ARG A 241 12.71 13.45 0.40
N ASN A 242 11.65 12.78 0.85
CA ASN A 242 10.77 13.25 1.95
C ASN A 242 10.08 14.60 1.69
N MET A 243 9.88 14.96 0.42
CA MET A 243 9.10 16.15 0.06
C MET A 243 7.65 16.02 0.52
N GLN A 244 7.04 17.12 0.93
CA GLN A 244 5.59 17.18 1.13
C GLN A 244 4.94 17.43 -0.23
N VAL A 245 3.95 16.59 -0.56
CA VAL A 245 3.24 16.69 -1.83
C VAL A 245 1.85 17.27 -1.58
N TYR A 246 1.46 18.24 -2.39
CA TYR A 246 0.17 18.88 -2.37
C TYR A 246 -0.50 18.78 -3.74
N ALA A 247 -1.81 18.55 -3.74
CA ALA A 247 -2.63 18.40 -4.92
C ALA A 247 -3.85 19.34 -4.89
N ARG A 248 -4.29 19.80 -6.05
CA ARG A 248 -5.53 20.58 -6.25
C ARG A 248 -6.17 20.20 -7.59
N GLY A 249 -7.48 20.38 -7.72
CA GLY A 249 -8.20 20.15 -8.97
C GLY A 249 -8.58 18.68 -9.13
N LYS A 250 -8.64 18.20 -10.37
CA LYS A 250 -9.04 16.82 -10.70
C LYS A 250 -7.94 15.82 -10.38
N ILE A 251 -8.32 14.70 -9.77
CA ILE A 251 -7.48 13.52 -9.60
C ILE A 251 -8.08 12.36 -10.39
N ARG A 252 -7.34 11.90 -11.39
CA ARG A 252 -7.78 10.90 -12.36
C ARG A 252 -6.97 9.62 -12.18
N HIS A 253 -7.66 8.49 -12.21
CA HIS A 253 -7.05 7.16 -12.22
C HIS A 253 -7.89 6.23 -13.10
N ALA A 254 -7.28 5.22 -13.71
CA ALA A 254 -7.97 4.30 -14.61
C ALA A 254 -9.01 3.43 -13.88
N ASP A 255 -8.74 3.13 -12.62
CA ASP A 255 -9.46 2.13 -11.82
C ASP A 255 -10.41 2.80 -10.80
N HIS A 256 -10.38 4.13 -10.70
CA HIS A 256 -11.17 4.90 -9.73
C HIS A 256 -11.94 6.04 -10.39
N ALA A 257 -13.08 6.41 -9.79
CA ALA A 257 -13.85 7.56 -10.24
C ALA A 257 -13.06 8.85 -10.00
N THR A 258 -13.00 9.74 -11.00
CA THR A 258 -12.33 11.04 -10.85
C THR A 258 -12.92 11.82 -9.68
N ILE A 259 -12.05 12.34 -8.83
CA ILE A 259 -12.43 13.25 -7.75
C ILE A 259 -11.96 14.68 -8.06
N THR A 260 -12.57 15.66 -7.41
CA THR A 260 -12.17 17.07 -7.47
C THR A 260 -11.86 17.56 -6.08
N LEU A 261 -10.70 18.19 -5.92
CA LEU A 261 -10.19 18.76 -4.69
C LEU A 261 -10.40 20.28 -4.69
N ASP A 262 -11.25 20.75 -3.78
CA ASP A 262 -11.54 22.17 -3.58
C ASP A 262 -10.38 22.83 -2.82
N GLY A 263 -9.47 23.48 -3.55
CA GLY A 263 -8.25 24.05 -2.98
C GLY A 263 -7.14 23.01 -2.75
N TRP A 264 -6.06 23.44 -2.09
CA TRP A 264 -4.89 22.59 -1.89
C TRP A 264 -5.12 21.54 -0.82
N HIS A 265 -4.66 20.33 -1.09
CA HIS A 265 -4.71 19.21 -0.16
C HIS A 265 -3.33 18.57 -0.04
N ARG A 266 -2.89 18.27 1.18
CA ARG A 266 -1.71 17.46 1.42
C ARG A 266 -2.01 16.02 1.01
N VAL A 267 -1.15 15.44 0.19
CA VAL A 267 -1.24 14.06 -0.29
C VAL A 267 -0.49 13.15 0.67
N LEU A 268 -1.18 12.13 1.18
CA LEU A 268 -0.61 11.08 2.02
C LEU A 268 -0.98 9.72 1.43
N MET A 269 -0.05 8.78 1.44
CA MET A 269 -0.28 7.41 1.00
C MET A 269 -0.64 6.52 2.18
N SER A 270 -1.51 5.52 1.98
CA SER A 270 -1.90 4.57 3.03
C SER A 270 -0.69 3.92 3.72
N GLY A 271 -0.84 3.67 5.02
CA GLY A 271 0.20 3.12 5.88
C GLY A 271 0.34 1.60 5.82
N GLU A 272 0.07 0.98 4.67
CA GLU A 272 0.32 -0.45 4.47
C GLU A 272 1.76 -0.78 4.89
N VAL A 273 1.93 -1.91 5.59
CA VAL A 273 3.27 -2.43 5.93
C VAL A 273 3.91 -2.89 4.62
N LEU A 274 4.47 -1.96 3.87
CA LEU A 274 5.32 -2.28 2.75
C LEU A 274 6.70 -2.64 3.26
N SER A 275 7.26 -3.67 2.68
CA SER A 275 8.71 -3.88 2.57
C SER A 275 9.37 -2.61 1.99
N ASN A 276 9.73 -1.66 2.86
CA ASN A 276 10.85 -0.71 2.78
C ASN A 276 11.15 0.03 1.46
N ARG A 277 10.16 0.51 0.68
CA ARG A 277 10.50 1.14 -0.63
C ARG A 277 9.73 2.38 -1.12
N VAL A 278 9.11 3.19 -0.28
CA VAL A 278 8.52 4.45 -0.78
C VAL A 278 9.19 5.67 -0.15
N ALA A 279 10.07 6.28 -0.93
CA ALA A 279 10.41 7.69 -0.83
C ALA A 279 9.95 8.35 -2.14
N PHE A 280 9.27 9.50 -2.07
CA PHE A 280 9.16 10.37 -3.23
C PHE A 280 10.57 10.86 -3.54
N LEU A 281 11.16 10.34 -4.61
CA LEU A 281 12.42 10.81 -5.16
C LEU A 281 12.05 11.62 -6.40
N ASP A 282 12.38 12.91 -6.38
CA ASP A 282 12.28 13.83 -7.53
C ASP A 282 13.65 14.46 -7.77
#